data_AF-A0AAV7ENQ8-F1
#
_entry.id   AF-A0AAV7ENQ8-F1
#
_cell.length_a   1.000
_cell.length_b   1.000
_cell.length_c   1.000
_cell.angle_alpha   90.00
_cell.angle_beta   90.00
_cell.angle_gamma   90.00
#
_symmetry.space_group_name_H-M   'P 1'
#
loop_
_entity.id
_entity.type
_entity.pdbx_description
1 polymer ?
#
loop_
_entity_poly.entity_id
_entity_poly.type
_entity_poly.pdbx_seq_one_letter_code
_entity_poly.pdbx_strand_id
1 'polypeptide(L)'
;MIGSTTLISHPENWEMNISWRGSFEVHGTLFEGNIYHGIEAYHSNSIGHKALEALGRMPTRLIAVLLPRFEVWPRIFQKQFLDDDDVAPYFLPSDCESSKEAIYSFLEND
;
A
#
# COMPACT_ATOMS: atom_id res chain seq x y z
N MET A 1 5.62 7.83 -35.68
CA MET A 1 4.80 8.20 -34.50
C MET A 1 5.37 7.44 -33.32
N ILE A 2 6.08 8.14 -32.45
CA ILE A 2 6.71 7.58 -31.26
C ILE A 2 5.69 7.80 -30.15
N GLY A 3 5.09 6.72 -29.63
CA GLY A 3 4.15 6.77 -28.52
C GLY A 3 4.91 7.16 -27.25
N SER A 4 4.61 8.35 -26.72
CA SER A 4 5.09 8.76 -25.41
C SER A 4 4.40 7.91 -24.36
N THR A 5 5.13 6.96 -23.78
CA THR A 5 4.76 6.34 -22.51
C THR A 5 4.83 7.43 -21.45
N THR A 6 3.69 8.00 -21.09
CA THR A 6 3.57 8.88 -19.94
C THR A 6 3.84 8.06 -18.69
N LEU A 7 5.08 8.12 -18.19
CA LEU A 7 5.38 7.80 -16.80
C LEU A 7 4.47 8.69 -15.96
N ILE A 8 3.65 8.09 -15.09
CA ILE A 8 2.75 8.82 -14.20
C ILE A 8 3.63 9.70 -13.32
N SER A 9 3.74 10.97 -13.70
CA SER A 9 4.41 12.01 -12.94
C SER A 9 3.71 12.15 -11.59
N HIS A 10 4.50 12.33 -10.53
CA HIS A 10 4.04 12.55 -9.17
C HIS A 10 2.82 13.51 -9.13
N PRO A 11 1.70 13.14 -8.49
CA PRO A 11 0.50 13.94 -8.53
C PRO A 11 0.63 15.11 -7.56
N GLU A 12 1.07 16.27 -8.06
CA GLU A 12 1.15 17.52 -7.28
C GLU A 12 -0.23 18.09 -6.87
N ASN A 13 -1.33 17.42 -7.16
CA ASN A 13 -2.69 17.92 -6.89
C ASN A 13 -3.71 16.85 -6.47
N TRP A 14 -3.30 15.62 -6.18
CA TRP A 14 -4.20 14.72 -5.45
C TRP A 14 -4.16 15.18 -4.01
N GLU A 15 -5.27 15.71 -3.50
CA GLU A 15 -5.47 15.97 -2.07
C GLU A 15 -5.42 14.61 -1.33
N MET A 16 -4.22 14.09 -1.15
CA MET A 16 -3.96 12.82 -0.49
C MET A 16 -3.74 13.12 0.98
N ASN A 17 -4.70 12.72 1.78
CA ASN A 17 -4.62 12.88 3.23
C ASN A 17 -3.92 11.65 3.82
N ILE A 18 -2.98 11.90 4.74
CA ILE A 18 -2.33 10.84 5.50
C ILE A 18 -3.26 10.45 6.65
N SER A 19 -3.74 9.21 6.65
CA SER A 19 -4.63 8.69 7.70
C SER A 19 -3.94 7.80 8.71
N TRP A 20 -2.77 7.27 8.37
CA TRP A 20 -2.03 6.37 9.25
C TRP A 20 -0.53 6.46 8.96
N ARG A 21 0.28 6.31 10.01
CA ARG A 21 1.73 6.21 9.91
C ARG A 21 2.21 5.08 10.83
N GLY A 22 3.08 4.22 10.31
CA GLY A 22 3.58 3.11 11.10
C GLY A 22 4.65 2.29 10.39
N SER A 23 4.62 0.99 10.66
CA SER A 23 5.58 0.02 10.17
C SER A 23 4.91 -1.28 9.76
N PHE A 24 5.49 -1.95 8.78
CA PHE A 24 5.13 -3.31 8.41
C PHE A 24 6.19 -4.29 8.88
N GLU A 25 5.76 -5.34 9.55
CA GLU A 25 6.55 -6.53 9.78
C GLU A 25 6.12 -7.57 8.75
N VAL A 26 7.02 -7.91 7.83
CA VAL A 26 6.70 -8.79 6.70
C VAL A 26 7.10 -10.22 7.03
N HIS A 27 6.19 -11.15 6.77
CA HIS A 27 6.37 -12.59 6.93
C HIS A 27 6.16 -13.25 5.56
N GLY A 28 6.99 -14.23 5.22
CA GLY A 28 6.94 -14.97 3.96
C GLY A 28 8.21 -14.85 3.11
N THR A 29 8.61 -15.97 2.50
CA THR A 29 9.71 -16.08 1.52
C THR A 29 11.06 -15.46 1.99
N LEU A 30 11.69 -14.59 1.19
CA LEU A 30 13.00 -13.98 1.44
C LEU A 30 12.97 -12.85 2.48
N PHE A 31 11.79 -12.41 2.91
CA PHE A 31 11.61 -11.21 3.74
C PHE A 31 11.16 -11.52 5.17
N GLU A 32 11.23 -12.78 5.59
CA GLU A 32 10.77 -13.26 6.90
C GLU A 32 11.36 -12.42 8.06
N GLY A 33 10.49 -11.74 8.79
CA GLY A 33 10.84 -10.97 9.98
C GLY A 33 11.43 -9.58 9.69
N ASN A 34 11.47 -9.14 8.43
CA ASN A 34 11.91 -7.79 8.08
C ASN A 34 10.87 -6.76 8.54
N ILE A 35 11.36 -5.65 9.12
CA ILE A 35 10.53 -4.54 9.58
C ILE A 35 10.82 -3.31 8.72
N TYR A 36 9.78 -2.84 8.03
CA TYR A 36 9.81 -1.64 7.20
C TYR A 36 9.17 -0.50 7.97
N HIS A 37 9.99 0.46 8.37
CA HIS A 37 9.56 1.64 9.12
C HIS A 37 9.18 2.79 8.19
N GLY A 38 8.47 3.79 8.75
CA GLY A 38 8.14 5.02 8.04
C GLY A 38 7.24 4.75 6.85
N ILE A 39 6.14 4.03 7.09
CA ILE A 39 5.11 3.79 6.10
C ILE A 39 3.94 4.73 6.37
N GLU A 40 3.40 5.34 5.33
CA GLU A 40 2.25 6.24 5.40
C GLU A 40 1.12 5.72 4.53
N ALA A 41 -0.08 5.66 5.11
CA ALA A 41 -1.29 5.33 4.38
C ALA A 41 -1.96 6.62 3.89
N TYR A 42 -2.02 6.77 2.58
CA TYR A 42 -2.71 7.84 1.89
C TYR A 42 -4.09 7.38 1.44
N HIS A 43 -5.06 8.26 1.54
CA HIS A 43 -6.40 8.03 1.00
C HIS A 43 -6.85 9.19 0.12
N SER A 44 -7.79 8.87 -0.78
CA SER A 44 -8.48 9.87 -1.57
C SER A 44 -9.64 10.49 -0.78
N ASN A 45 -10.07 11.69 -1.16
CA ASN A 45 -11.26 12.33 -0.61
C ASN A 45 -12.56 11.51 -0.79
N SER A 46 -12.57 10.53 -1.70
CA SER A 46 -13.70 9.62 -1.92
C SER A 46 -13.57 8.30 -1.16
N ILE A 47 -12.67 8.19 -0.17
CA ILE A 47 -12.58 6.97 0.63
C ILE A 47 -13.88 6.70 1.39
N GLY A 48 -14.35 5.46 1.37
CA GLY A 48 -15.51 5.05 2.15
C GLY A 48 -15.26 5.19 3.66
N HIS A 49 -16.30 5.57 4.41
CA HIS A 49 -16.23 5.77 5.87
C HIS A 49 -15.68 4.54 6.62
N LYS A 50 -16.03 3.33 6.16
CA LYS A 50 -15.55 2.07 6.76
C LYS A 50 -14.03 1.91 6.63
N ALA A 51 -13.46 2.27 5.49
CA ALA A 51 -12.02 2.19 5.28
C ALA A 51 -11.27 3.25 6.11
N LEU A 52 -11.84 4.45 6.25
CA LEU A 52 -11.29 5.49 7.12
C LEU A 52 -11.34 5.09 8.60
N GLU A 53 -12.45 4.51 9.07
CA GLU A 53 -12.54 3.93 10.43
C GLU A 53 -11.50 2.83 10.66
N ALA A 54 -11.31 1.96 9.67
CA ALA A 54 -10.33 0.88 9.76
C ALA A 54 -8.92 1.45 9.90
N LEU A 55 -8.54 2.42 9.07
CA LEU A 55 -7.26 3.13 9.16
C LEU A 55 -7.04 3.76 10.55
N GLY A 56 -8.06 4.42 11.09
CA GLY A 56 -8.00 5.03 12.42
C GLY A 56 -7.83 4.03 13.58
N ARG A 57 -8.18 2.75 13.36
CA ARG A 57 -8.01 1.67 14.35
C ARG A 57 -6.75 0.84 14.12
N MET A 58 -6.00 1.08 13.03
CA MET A 58 -4.80 0.29 12.73
C MET A 58 -3.72 0.53 13.79
N PRO A 59 -3.07 -0.54 14.29
CA PRO A 59 -1.92 -0.41 15.17
C PRO A 59 -0.75 0.25 14.43
N THR A 60 0.18 0.85 15.17
CA THR A 60 1.41 1.44 14.59
C THR A 60 2.34 0.42 13.93
N ARG A 61 2.17 -0.87 14.24
CA ARG A 61 2.87 -1.99 13.61
C ARG A 61 1.85 -2.98 13.08
N LEU A 62 1.87 -3.20 11.76
CA LEU A 62 1.05 -4.18 11.07
C LEU A 62 1.91 -5.39 10.68
N ILE A 63 1.34 -6.59 10.81
CA ILE A 63 1.96 -7.83 10.32
C ILE A 63 1.41 -8.09 8.91
N ALA A 64 2.29 -8.13 7.92
CA ALA A 64 1.94 -8.40 6.53
C ALA A 64 2.48 -9.77 6.13
N VAL A 65 1.60 -10.69 5.74
CA VAL A 65 2.00 -12.02 5.25
C VAL A 65 1.98 -12.02 3.73
N LEU A 66 3.12 -12.27 3.10
CA LEU A 66 3.23 -12.43 1.66
C LEU A 66 2.71 -13.79 1.25
N LEU A 67 1.74 -13.77 0.34
CA LEU A 67 1.15 -14.96 -0.23
C LEU A 67 1.38 -14.97 -1.74
N PRO A 68 1.69 -16.12 -2.35
CA PRO A 68 1.90 -16.19 -3.78
C PRO A 68 0.66 -15.72 -4.55
N ARG A 69 0.85 -14.84 -5.54
CA ARG A 69 -0.25 -14.25 -6.33
C ARG A 69 -1.21 -15.30 -6.90
N PHE A 70 -0.70 -16.44 -7.36
CA PHE A 70 -1.50 -17.51 -7.94
C PHE A 70 -2.46 -18.17 -6.93
N GLU A 71 -2.14 -18.13 -5.63
CA GLU A 71 -2.98 -18.72 -4.58
C GLU A 71 -4.15 -17.81 -4.20
N VAL A 72 -3.95 -16.50 -4.28
CA VAL A 72 -4.81 -15.49 -3.68
C VAL A 72 -5.62 -14.70 -4.71
N TRP A 73 -4.99 -14.27 -5.80
CA TRP A 73 -5.58 -13.32 -6.75
C TRP A 73 -6.91 -13.80 -7.37
N PRO A 74 -7.11 -15.07 -7.77
CA PRO A 74 -8.41 -15.46 -8.29
C PRO A 74 -9.52 -15.44 -7.23
N ARG A 75 -9.18 -15.71 -5.97
CA ARG A 75 -10.18 -16.02 -4.93
C ARG A 75 -10.81 -14.79 -4.28
N ILE A 76 -10.06 -13.69 -4.17
CA ILE A 76 -10.56 -12.47 -3.51
C ILE A 76 -11.59 -11.76 -4.42
N PHE A 77 -11.25 -11.54 -5.69
CA PHE A 77 -12.14 -10.87 -6.64
C PHE A 77 -13.36 -11.71 -7.07
N GLN A 78 -13.32 -13.03 -6.89
CA GLN A 78 -14.46 -13.90 -7.16
C GLN A 78 -15.54 -13.86 -6.07
N LYS A 79 -15.19 -13.45 -4.84
CA LYS A 79 -16.10 -13.50 -3.68
C LYS A 79 -16.79 -12.17 -3.38
N GLN A 80 -16.29 -11.06 -3.93
CA GLN A 80 -16.76 -9.73 -3.61
C GLN A 80 -16.73 -8.88 -4.87
N PHE A 81 -17.90 -8.37 -5.28
CA PHE A 81 -17.96 -7.32 -6.29
C PHE A 81 -17.43 -6.04 -5.64
N LEU A 82 -16.32 -5.51 -6.16
CA LEU A 82 -15.85 -4.20 -5.76
C LEU A 82 -16.79 -3.16 -6.38
N ASP A 83 -17.38 -2.31 -5.56
CA ASP A 83 -18.10 -1.12 -6.02
C ASP A 83 -17.24 0.14 -5.87
N ASP A 84 -17.77 1.29 -6.31
CA ASP A 84 -17.06 2.56 -6.27
C ASP A 84 -16.75 3.04 -4.83
N ASP A 85 -17.35 2.44 -3.80
CA ASP A 85 -17.09 2.73 -2.38
C ASP A 85 -15.93 1.88 -1.81
N ASP A 86 -15.48 0.84 -2.52
CA ASP A 86 -14.35 -0.04 -2.15
C ASP A 86 -12.98 0.58 -2.51
N VAL A 87 -12.81 1.88 -2.28
CA VAL A 87 -11.53 2.57 -2.46
C VAL A 87 -10.56 2.19 -1.35
N ALA A 88 -9.50 1.47 -1.72
CA ALA A 88 -8.43 1.08 -0.80
C ALA A 88 -7.44 2.24 -0.54
N PRO A 89 -6.90 2.36 0.69
CA PRO A 89 -5.77 3.25 0.94
C PRO A 89 -4.49 2.71 0.29
N TYR A 90 -3.61 3.63 -0.10
CA TYR A 90 -2.30 3.32 -0.65
C TYR A 90 -1.23 3.51 0.41
N PHE A 91 -0.31 2.56 0.53
CA PHE A 91 0.80 2.64 1.47
C PHE A 91 2.08 3.01 0.74
N LEU A 92 2.75 4.06 1.20
CA LEU A 92 3.97 4.59 0.60
C LEU A 92 5.04 4.83 1.67
N PRO A 93 6.34 4.83 1.32
CA PRO A 93 7.38 5.27 2.23
C PRO A 93 7.16 6.74 2.55
N SER A 94 7.35 7.12 3.81
CA SER A 94 7.52 8.50 4.23
C SER A 94 8.72 9.12 3.50
N ASP A 95 8.75 10.44 3.38
CA ASP A 95 9.74 11.19 2.61
C ASP A 95 11.20 11.16 3.18
N CYS A 96 11.54 10.18 4.01
CA CYS A 96 12.92 9.94 4.42
C CYS A 96 13.57 8.87 3.54
N GLU A 97 14.78 9.17 3.07
CA GLU A 97 15.56 8.34 2.15
C GLU A 97 15.64 6.88 2.59
N SER A 98 15.86 6.63 3.89
CA SER A 98 15.97 5.28 4.45
C SER A 98 14.71 4.43 4.28
N SER A 99 13.52 5.04 4.30
CA SER A 99 12.25 4.31 4.11
C SER A 99 12.01 4.00 2.65
N LYS A 100 12.39 4.90 1.75
CA LYS A 100 12.30 4.70 0.30
C LYS A 100 13.20 3.55 -0.13
N GLU A 101 14.47 3.56 0.29
CA GLU A 101 15.43 2.50 -0.03
C GLU A 101 14.99 1.12 0.50
N ALA A 102 14.44 1.07 1.72
CA ALA A 102 13.93 -0.17 2.30
C ALA A 102 12.73 -0.73 1.50
N ILE A 103 11.81 0.13 1.02
CA ILE A 103 10.67 -0.34 0.23
C ILE A 103 11.05 -0.65 -1.21
N TYR A 104 11.95 0.10 -1.84
CA TYR A 104 12.38 -0.21 -3.21
C TYR A 104 13.12 -1.54 -3.27
N SER A 105 14.02 -1.79 -2.32
CA SER A 105 14.66 -3.11 -2.19
C SER A 105 13.65 -4.23 -1.91
N PHE A 106 12.52 -3.94 -1.27
CA PHE A 106 11.43 -4.90 -1.14
C PHE A 106 10.76 -5.19 -2.50
N LEU A 107 10.40 -4.16 -3.28
CA LEU A 107 9.72 -4.31 -4.57
C LEU A 107 10.57 -4.95 -5.67
N GLU A 108 11.89 -4.80 -5.62
CA GLU A 108 12.80 -5.40 -6.61
C GLU A 108 12.97 -6.92 -6.44
N ASN A 109 12.59 -7.46 -5.28
CA ASN A 109 12.85 -8.85 -4.89
C ASN A 109 11.56 -9.72 -4.81
N ASP A 110 10.41 -9.22 -5.29
CA ASP A 110 9.07 -9.86 -5.30
C ASP A 110 8.63 -10.27 -6.74
#